data_AF-A0AA88HFT7-F1
#
_entry.id   AF-A0AA88HFT7-F1
#
_cell.length_a   1.000
_cell.length_b   1.000
_cell.length_c   1.000
_cell.angle_alpha   90.00
_cell.angle_beta   90.00
_cell.angle_gamma   90.00
#
_symmetry.space_group_name_H-M   'P 1'
#
loop_
_entity.id
_entity.type
_entity.pdbx_description
1 polymer ?
#
loop_
_entity_poly.entity_id
_entity_poly.type
_entity_poly.pdbx_seq_one_letter_code
_entity_poly.pdbx_strand_id
1 'polypeptide(L)'
;MGVNVNQPNKFTFEARLETFANWNYSDRMDPHKLAEAGFFYLGVSDKVKCFHCDNNLDHWKVTDDPWVEHARWFSDCVFLTQSKGNTFKKEVKDSFKRKAETENTESRRRLQKKLKTELPNKPKRMNVDMSEEVIEERYKCRVCLDKRVEVIYFPCGHLVCCSICTSVLANCPLCRQVISYTAKVFLP
;
A
#
# COMPACT_ATOMS: atom_id res chain seq x y z
N MET A 1 -8.63 -28.12 6.17
CA MET A 1 -7.53 -28.11 7.16
C MET A 1 -6.57 -29.22 6.79
N GLY A 2 -5.48 -28.89 6.10
CA GLY A 2 -4.43 -29.85 5.76
C GLY A 2 -3.22 -29.57 6.62
N VAL A 3 -2.97 -30.40 7.63
CA VAL A 3 -1.69 -30.40 8.35
C VAL A 3 -0.67 -31.08 7.45
N ASN A 4 0.33 -30.32 7.00
CA ASN A 4 1.43 -30.84 6.19
C ASN A 4 2.39 -31.63 7.11
N VAL A 5 2.48 -32.93 6.88
CA VAL A 5 3.14 -33.95 7.72
C VAL A 5 4.67 -34.04 7.58
N ASN A 6 5.35 -33.05 6.98
CA ASN A 6 6.79 -33.11 6.72
C ASN A 6 7.66 -32.12 7.52
N GLN A 7 7.25 -31.72 8.72
CA GLN A 7 8.12 -30.97 9.64
C GLN A 7 7.91 -31.47 11.07
N PRO A 8 8.96 -31.91 11.80
CA PRO A 8 8.83 -32.27 13.21
C PRO A 8 8.29 -31.06 13.97
N ASN A 9 7.16 -31.26 14.63
CA ASN A 9 6.40 -30.31 15.41
C ASN A 9 7.26 -29.15 16.00
N LYS A 10 7.27 -27.99 15.33
CA LYS A 10 7.95 -26.77 15.76
C LYS A 10 7.09 -25.88 16.69
N PHE A 11 6.09 -26.48 17.35
CA PHE A 11 5.20 -25.76 18.29
C PHE A 11 5.96 -25.30 19.55
N THR A 12 7.00 -26.03 20.01
CA THR A 12 7.79 -25.63 21.19
C THR A 12 8.90 -24.65 20.83
N PHE A 13 9.31 -23.84 21.80
CA PHE A 13 10.43 -22.90 21.65
C PHE A 13 11.74 -23.65 21.37
N GLU A 14 11.99 -24.71 22.13
CA GLU A 14 13.21 -25.52 22.05
C GLU A 14 13.36 -26.16 20.66
N ALA A 15 12.29 -26.77 20.14
CA ALA A 15 12.30 -27.40 18.82
C ALA A 15 12.57 -26.39 17.68
N ARG A 16 12.18 -25.12 17.86
CA ARG A 16 12.52 -24.03 16.95
C ARG A 16 13.98 -23.64 17.11
N LEU A 17 14.45 -23.43 18.33
CA LEU A 17 15.82 -23.03 18.60
C LEU A 17 16.84 -24.04 18.07
N GLU A 18 16.56 -25.34 18.21
CA GLU A 18 17.41 -26.42 17.69
C GLU A 18 17.66 -26.33 16.18
N THR A 19 16.73 -25.74 15.40
CA THR A 19 16.92 -25.59 13.95
C THR A 19 18.08 -24.66 13.60
N PHE A 20 18.50 -23.79 14.53
CA PHE A 20 19.58 -22.82 14.34
C PHE A 20 20.97 -23.38 14.61
N ALA A 21 21.14 -24.70 14.76
CA ALA A 21 22.44 -25.33 15.04
C ALA A 21 23.58 -24.90 14.08
N ASN A 22 23.25 -24.62 12.81
CA ASN A 22 24.20 -24.16 11.79
C ASN A 22 23.94 -22.70 11.34
N TRP A 23 23.43 -21.86 12.24
CA TRP A 23 23.14 -20.46 11.95
C TRP A 23 24.42 -19.62 11.89
N ASN A 24 24.80 -19.19 10.69
CA ASN A 24 26.03 -18.42 10.45
C ASN A 24 25.82 -16.89 10.50
N TYR A 25 24.70 -16.42 11.05
CA TYR A 25 24.31 -15.00 11.03
C TYR A 25 24.07 -14.43 12.44
N SER A 26 24.67 -15.05 13.46
CA SER A 26 24.55 -14.64 14.86
C SER A 26 25.08 -13.22 15.13
N ASP A 27 25.94 -12.70 14.25
CA ASP A 27 26.41 -11.30 14.26
C ASP A 27 25.30 -10.30 13.92
N ARG A 28 24.32 -10.72 13.11
CA ARG A 28 23.19 -9.88 12.68
C ARG A 28 21.90 -10.16 13.43
N MET A 29 21.64 -11.41 13.78
CA MET A 29 20.38 -11.81 14.39
C MET A 29 20.55 -12.99 15.35
N ASP A 30 20.04 -12.82 16.56
CA ASP A 30 20.09 -13.82 17.62
C ASP A 30 19.02 -14.91 17.41
N PRO A 31 19.42 -16.19 17.27
CA PRO A 31 18.50 -17.32 17.19
C PRO A 31 17.44 -17.38 18.29
N HIS A 32 17.76 -16.94 19.51
CA HIS A 32 16.80 -16.95 20.63
C HIS A 32 15.64 -16.01 20.35
N LYS A 33 15.93 -14.77 19.92
CA LYS A 33 14.89 -13.78 19.59
C LYS A 33 14.00 -14.26 18.43
N LEU A 34 14.59 -14.91 17.43
CA LEU A 34 13.86 -15.50 16.32
C LEU A 34 12.93 -16.62 16.81
N ALA A 35 13.45 -17.55 17.60
CA ALA A 35 12.68 -18.66 18.17
C ALA A 35 11.57 -18.17 19.11
N GLU A 36 11.82 -17.16 19.95
CA GLU A 36 10.81 -16.51 20.79
C GLU A 36 9.68 -15.91 19.96
N ALA A 37 10.01 -15.21 18.86
CA ALA A 37 9.05 -14.64 17.92
C ALA A 37 8.33 -15.66 17.03
N GLY A 38 8.53 -16.96 17.27
CA GLY A 38 7.85 -18.06 16.61
C GLY A 38 8.55 -18.56 15.35
N PHE A 39 9.77 -18.13 15.09
CA PHE A 39 10.51 -18.49 13.88
C PHE A 39 11.44 -19.69 14.09
N PHE A 40 11.56 -20.52 13.06
CA PHE A 40 12.58 -21.56 12.97
C PHE A 40 13.37 -21.42 11.66
N TYR A 41 14.63 -21.85 11.68
CA TYR A 41 15.54 -21.77 10.56
C TYR A 41 15.21 -22.81 9.48
N LEU A 42 15.24 -22.38 8.21
CA LEU A 42 15.02 -23.27 7.06
C LEU A 42 16.29 -23.97 6.56
N GLY A 43 17.45 -23.72 7.18
CA GLY A 43 18.72 -24.34 6.77
C GLY A 43 19.39 -23.70 5.55
N VAL A 44 18.81 -22.64 4.98
CA VAL A 44 19.32 -21.95 3.80
C VAL A 44 19.32 -20.43 3.99
N SER A 45 20.48 -19.81 3.76
CA SER A 45 20.70 -18.37 3.94
C SER A 45 20.22 -17.93 5.33
N ASP A 46 19.71 -16.72 5.52
CA ASP A 46 19.14 -16.27 6.79
C ASP A 46 17.61 -16.43 6.86
N LYS A 47 17.07 -17.38 6.08
CA LYS A 47 15.62 -17.57 5.93
C LYS A 47 15.03 -18.31 7.12
N VAL A 48 14.01 -17.73 7.71
CA VAL A 48 13.25 -18.33 8.80
C VAL A 48 11.76 -18.42 8.46
N LYS A 49 11.04 -19.34 9.09
CA LYS A 49 9.59 -19.51 8.93
C LYS A 49 8.89 -19.50 10.27
N CYS A 50 7.72 -18.86 10.34
CA CYS A 50 6.89 -18.93 11.53
C CYS A 50 6.18 -20.28 11.62
N PHE A 51 6.24 -20.95 12.78
CA PHE A 51 5.57 -22.25 12.98
C PHE A 51 4.04 -22.20 12.88
N HIS A 52 3.44 -21.02 13.06
CA HIS A 52 1.98 -20.88 13.14
C HIS A 52 1.36 -20.29 11.87
N CYS A 53 1.96 -19.25 11.28
CA CYS A 53 1.40 -18.61 10.09
C CYS A 53 2.08 -19.06 8.79
N ASP A 54 3.08 -19.93 8.87
CA ASP A 54 3.85 -20.49 7.74
C ASP A 54 4.55 -19.46 6.81
N ASN A 55 4.52 -18.18 7.18
CA ASN A 55 5.18 -17.12 6.43
C ASN A 55 6.68 -17.05 6.74
N ASN A 56 7.46 -16.62 5.74
CA ASN A 56 8.91 -16.55 5.80
C ASN A 56 9.41 -15.11 5.96
N LEU A 57 10.54 -14.93 6.65
CA LEU A 57 11.32 -13.70 6.70
C LEU A 57 12.80 -14.00 6.46
N ASP A 58 13.51 -13.02 5.90
CA ASP A 58 14.93 -13.10 5.55
C ASP A 58 15.55 -11.70 5.44
N HIS A 59 16.83 -11.62 5.08
CA HIS A 59 17.63 -10.39 5.00
C HIS A 59 17.66 -9.59 6.32
N TRP A 60 17.85 -10.30 7.42
CA TRP A 60 17.86 -9.74 8.77
C TRP A 60 19.02 -8.78 8.99
N LYS A 61 18.71 -7.62 9.58
CA LYS A 61 19.66 -6.60 10.00
C LYS A 61 19.84 -6.60 11.51
N VAL A 62 20.99 -6.09 11.95
CA VAL A 62 21.32 -5.88 13.38
C VAL A 62 20.27 -5.03 14.10
N THR A 63 19.60 -4.14 13.38
CA THR A 63 18.58 -3.23 13.91
C THR A 63 17.17 -3.82 13.95
N ASP A 64 16.96 -4.99 13.37
CA ASP A 64 15.62 -5.57 13.26
C ASP A 64 15.21 -6.23 14.59
N ASP A 65 13.92 -6.14 14.90
CA ASP A 65 13.31 -6.88 16.00
C ASP A 65 12.36 -7.94 15.41
N PRO A 66 12.55 -9.24 15.72
CA PRO A 66 11.74 -10.30 15.15
C PRO A 66 10.23 -10.17 15.39
N TRP A 67 9.79 -9.65 16.54
CA TRP A 67 8.37 -9.42 16.80
C TRP A 67 7.81 -8.27 15.98
N VAL A 68 8.59 -7.18 15.84
CA VAL A 68 8.22 -6.03 15.00
C VAL A 68 8.13 -6.45 13.54
N GLU A 69 9.10 -7.18 13.00
CA GLU A 69 9.06 -7.65 11.61
C GLU A 69 7.93 -8.67 11.38
N HIS A 70 7.66 -9.55 12.35
CA HIS A 70 6.49 -10.44 12.29
C HIS A 70 5.17 -9.64 12.21
N ALA A 71 5.00 -8.62 13.05
CA ALA A 71 3.80 -7.79 13.05
C ALA A 71 3.68 -6.86 11.84
N ARG A 72 4.82 -6.39 11.31
CA ARG A 72 4.88 -5.53 10.13
C ARG A 72 4.40 -6.25 8.89
N TRP A 73 4.89 -7.46 8.66
CA TRP A 73 4.63 -8.20 7.42
C TRP A 73 3.44 -9.15 7.51
N PHE A 74 3.22 -9.79 8.67
CA PHE A 74 2.25 -10.87 8.83
C PHE A 74 1.36 -10.65 10.07
N SER A 75 0.72 -9.49 10.14
CA SER A 75 -0.07 -9.08 11.30
C SER A 75 -1.19 -10.05 11.68
N ASP A 76 -1.67 -10.88 10.75
CA ASP A 76 -2.84 -11.73 10.97
C ASP A 76 -2.49 -13.09 11.61
N CYS A 77 -1.22 -13.30 11.93
CA CYS A 77 -0.76 -14.46 12.69
C CYS A 77 -1.44 -14.55 14.06
N VAL A 78 -2.11 -15.67 14.34
CA VAL A 78 -2.81 -15.89 15.62
C VAL A 78 -1.82 -16.00 16.78
N PHE A 79 -0.69 -16.69 16.59
CA PHE A 79 0.38 -16.75 17.59
C PHE A 79 0.88 -15.35 17.96
N LEU A 80 1.13 -14.49 16.96
CA LEU A 80 1.51 -13.09 17.20
C LEU A 80 0.46 -12.34 18.03
N THR A 81 -0.82 -12.48 17.69
CA THR A 81 -1.92 -11.85 18.44
C THR A 81 -1.98 -12.37 19.88
N GLN A 82 -1.79 -13.68 20.10
CA GLN A 82 -1.80 -14.27 21.44
C GLN A 82 -0.58 -13.83 22.27
N SER A 83 0.60 -13.76 21.67
CA SER A 83 1.84 -13.44 22.38
C SER A 83 2.06 -11.95 22.63
N LYS A 84 1.63 -11.07 21.71
CA LYS A 84 1.91 -9.61 21.78
C LYS A 84 0.67 -8.73 21.87
N GLY A 85 -0.51 -9.26 21.56
CA GLY A 85 -1.77 -8.51 21.60
C GLY A 85 -1.98 -7.57 20.40
N ASN A 86 -3.21 -7.07 20.27
CA ASN A 86 -3.61 -6.20 19.16
C ASN A 86 -3.05 -4.77 19.28
N THR A 87 -2.78 -4.28 20.48
CA THR A 87 -2.19 -2.95 20.71
C THR A 87 -0.80 -2.87 20.06
N PHE A 88 0.07 -3.85 20.33
CA PHE A 88 1.39 -3.95 19.70
C PHE A 88 1.31 -3.94 18.17
N LYS A 89 0.43 -4.76 17.59
CA LYS A 89 0.22 -4.82 16.13
C LYS A 89 -0.17 -3.47 15.55
N LYS A 90 -1.04 -2.73 16.23
CA LYS A 90 -1.48 -1.40 15.81
C LYS A 90 -0.34 -0.39 15.88
N GLU A 91 0.40 -0.37 16.99
CA GLU A 91 1.54 0.53 17.19
C GLU A 91 2.63 0.33 16.13
N VAL A 92 2.94 -0.94 15.80
CA VAL A 92 3.87 -1.29 14.72
C VAL A 92 3.38 -0.74 13.39
N LYS A 93 2.13 -1.04 12.98
CA LYS A 93 1.55 -0.53 11.73
C LYS A 93 1.56 1.00 11.66
N ASP A 94 1.17 1.67 12.73
CA ASP A 94 1.12 3.13 12.80
C ASP A 94 2.53 3.74 12.72
N SER A 95 3.54 3.11 13.33
CA SER A 95 4.93 3.54 13.26
C SER A 95 5.47 3.51 11.82
N PHE A 96 5.23 2.42 11.09
CA PHE A 96 5.66 2.30 9.70
C PHE A 96 4.89 3.23 8.76
N LYS A 97 3.59 3.44 9.01
CA LYS A 97 2.79 4.42 8.26
C LYS A 97 3.34 5.84 8.42
N ARG A 98 3.65 6.27 9.66
CA ARG A 98 4.26 7.59 9.91
C ARG A 98 5.62 7.77 9.24
N LYS A 99 6.47 6.72 9.26
CA LYS A 99 7.77 6.76 8.56
C LYS A 99 7.59 6.98 7.05
N ALA A 100 6.69 6.23 6.41
CA ALA A 100 6.38 6.38 4.99
C ALA A 100 5.80 7.78 4.66
N GLU A 101 4.92 8.32 5.50
CA GLU A 101 4.37 9.67 5.35
C GLU A 101 5.45 10.76 5.47
N THR A 102 6.39 10.61 6.42
CA THR A 102 7.50 11.54 6.62
C THR A 102 8.44 11.55 5.42
N GLU A 103 8.85 10.36 4.95
CA GLU A 103 9.71 10.19 3.77
C GLU A 103 9.06 10.76 2.50
N ASN A 104 7.76 10.55 2.31
CA ASN A 104 7.02 11.11 1.18
C ASN A 104 6.92 12.64 1.27
N THR A 105 6.67 13.17 2.46
CA THR A 105 6.60 14.63 2.69
C THR A 105 7.94 15.30 2.40
N GLU A 106 9.04 14.71 2.85
CA GLU A 106 10.38 15.21 2.55
C GLU A 106 10.71 15.14 1.06
N SER A 107 10.40 14.01 0.42
CA SER A 107 10.60 13.81 -1.01
C SER A 107 9.81 14.85 -1.82
N ARG A 108 8.55 15.09 -1.46
CA ARG A 108 7.68 16.10 -2.08
C ARG A 108 8.22 17.52 -1.85
N ARG A 109 8.73 17.84 -0.66
CA ARG A 109 9.36 19.14 -0.35
C ARG A 109 10.63 19.35 -1.18
N ARG A 110 11.47 18.32 -1.34
CA ARG A 110 12.68 18.37 -2.19
C ARG A 110 12.32 18.59 -3.66
N LEU A 111 11.32 17.87 -4.18
CA LEU A 111 10.84 18.04 -5.56
C LEU A 111 10.26 19.45 -5.79
N GLN A 112 9.45 19.97 -4.86
CA GLN A 112 8.94 21.34 -4.93
C GLN A 112 10.05 22.39 -4.90
N LYS A 113 11.12 22.17 -4.14
CA LYS A 113 12.28 23.07 -4.10
C LYS A 113 13.01 23.07 -5.45
N LYS A 114 13.23 21.91 -6.06
CA LYS A 114 13.82 21.79 -7.41
C LYS A 114 12.95 22.46 -8.49
N LEU A 115 11.64 22.26 -8.48
CA LEU A 115 10.76 22.88 -9.47
C LEU A 115 10.75 24.42 -9.38
N LYS A 116 10.92 24.98 -8.18
CA LYS A 116 11.01 26.44 -7.98
C LYS A 116 12.33 27.05 -8.48
N THR A 117 13.40 26.27 -8.56
CA THR A 117 14.73 26.75 -9.00
C THR A 117 14.96 26.58 -10.51
N GLU A 118 14.27 25.63 -11.16
CA GLU A 118 14.49 25.27 -12.58
C GLU A 118 13.47 25.90 -13.56
N LEU A 119 12.42 26.58 -13.08
CA LEU A 119 11.47 27.29 -13.94
C LEU A 119 11.87 28.78 -14.07
N PRO A 120 12.05 29.32 -15.30
CA PRO A 120 12.20 30.76 -15.49
C PRO A 120 10.94 31.44 -14.97
N ASN A 121 11.12 32.45 -14.10
CA ASN A 121 10.09 33.31 -13.49
C ASN A 121 8.65 32.79 -13.64
N LYS A 122 8.17 32.12 -12.59
CA LYS A 122 6.75 31.83 -12.34
C LYS A 122 5.88 32.90 -13.00
N PRO A 123 5.01 32.57 -13.98
CA PRO A 123 4.11 33.58 -14.51
C PRO A 123 3.38 34.15 -13.30
N LYS A 124 3.36 35.49 -13.19
CA LYS A 124 2.59 36.21 -12.16
C LYS A 124 1.24 35.49 -12.08
N ARG A 125 0.75 35.22 -10.85
CA ARG A 125 -0.63 34.80 -10.67
C ARG A 125 -1.48 35.85 -11.37
N MET A 126 -1.89 35.60 -12.60
CA MET A 126 -2.99 36.32 -13.20
C MET A 126 -4.16 35.95 -12.31
N ASN A 127 -4.80 36.97 -11.73
CA ASN A 127 -6.21 36.82 -11.45
C ASN A 127 -6.82 36.47 -12.81
N VAL A 128 -7.07 35.19 -13.03
CA VAL A 128 -7.85 34.77 -14.19
C VAL A 128 -9.23 35.23 -13.79
N ASP A 129 -9.62 36.39 -14.31
CA ASP A 129 -11.02 36.69 -14.50
C ASP A 129 -11.58 35.49 -15.27
N MET A 130 -12.27 34.62 -14.55
CA MET A 130 -12.78 33.36 -15.07
C MET A 130 -14.05 33.72 -15.81
N SER A 131 -13.88 34.26 -17.03
CA SER A 131 -15.01 34.53 -17.91
C SER A 131 -15.86 33.27 -18.06
N GLU A 132 -17.18 33.47 -18.18
CA GLU A 132 -18.18 32.42 -18.38
C GLU A 132 -17.76 31.43 -19.48
N GLU A 133 -17.07 31.92 -20.51
CA GLU A 133 -16.56 31.15 -21.63
C GLU A 133 -15.56 30.03 -21.22
N VAL A 134 -14.67 30.30 -20.26
CA VAL A 134 -13.69 29.29 -19.77
C VAL A 134 -14.36 28.25 -18.88
N ILE A 135 -15.42 28.64 -18.17
CA ILE A 135 -16.22 27.73 -17.34
C ILE A 135 -16.99 26.76 -18.26
N GLU A 136 -17.61 27.27 -19.32
CA GLU A 136 -18.31 26.44 -20.32
C GLU A 136 -17.36 25.44 -20.99
N GLU A 137 -16.15 25.84 -21.36
CA GLU A 137 -15.14 24.92 -21.91
C GLU A 137 -14.76 23.77 -20.95
N ARG A 138 -14.86 23.98 -19.63
CA ARG A 138 -14.62 22.91 -18.66
C ARG A 138 -15.77 21.93 -18.55
N TYR A 139 -16.99 22.38 -18.79
CA TYR A 139 -18.19 21.55 -18.74
C TYR A 139 -18.53 20.88 -20.06
N LYS A 140 -17.73 21.06 -21.11
CA LYS A 140 -17.90 20.34 -22.38
C LYS A 140 -17.51 18.86 -22.28
N CYS A 141 -18.31 18.04 -22.93
CA CYS A 141 -18.09 16.61 -23.11
C CYS A 141 -16.75 16.37 -23.79
N ARG A 142 -15.91 15.53 -23.20
CA ARG A 142 -14.56 15.23 -23.72
C ARG A 142 -14.54 14.34 -24.96
N VAL A 143 -15.71 13.90 -25.43
CA VAL A 143 -15.86 13.07 -26.63
C VAL A 143 -16.26 13.93 -27.82
N CYS A 144 -17.34 14.69 -27.72
CA CYS A 144 -17.79 15.55 -28.82
C CYS A 144 -17.25 16.98 -28.78
N LEU A 145 -16.72 17.44 -27.62
CA LEU A 145 -16.24 18.81 -27.40
C LEU A 145 -17.28 19.90 -27.69
N ASP A 146 -18.55 19.52 -27.65
CA ASP A 146 -19.68 20.37 -28.06
C ASP A 146 -20.68 20.49 -26.91
N LYS A 147 -21.31 19.37 -26.53
CA LYS A 147 -22.38 19.34 -25.52
C LYS A 147 -21.83 19.33 -24.11
N ARG A 148 -22.59 19.90 -23.17
CA ARG A 148 -22.26 19.82 -21.74
C ARG A 148 -22.22 18.38 -21.22
N VAL A 149 -21.39 18.16 -20.21
CA VAL A 149 -21.37 16.92 -19.42
C VAL A 149 -22.68 16.84 -18.64
N GLU A 150 -23.35 15.70 -18.76
CA GLU A 150 -24.66 15.47 -18.14
C GLU A 150 -24.72 14.14 -17.40
N VAL A 151 -23.71 13.28 -17.51
CA VAL A 151 -23.79 11.90 -17.04
C VAL A 151 -22.62 11.57 -16.14
N ILE A 152 -22.93 10.98 -14.99
CA ILE A 152 -21.95 10.36 -14.09
C ILE A 152 -21.94 8.84 -14.30
N TYR A 153 -20.75 8.25 -14.32
CA TYR A 153 -20.55 6.81 -14.53
C TYR A 153 -20.29 6.07 -13.23
N PHE A 154 -20.96 4.94 -13.01
CA PHE A 154 -20.74 4.06 -11.86
C PHE A 154 -20.03 2.76 -12.29
N PRO A 155 -19.07 2.25 -11.49
CA PRO A 155 -18.67 2.71 -10.14
C PRO A 155 -17.67 3.87 -10.08
N CYS A 156 -17.14 4.36 -11.20
CA CYS A 156 -15.95 5.22 -11.18
C CYS A 156 -16.19 6.69 -10.76
N GLY A 157 -17.42 7.17 -10.77
CA GLY A 157 -17.81 8.53 -10.39
C GLY A 157 -17.43 9.63 -11.39
N HIS A 158 -16.89 9.30 -12.57
CA HIS A 158 -16.39 10.30 -13.51
C HIS A 158 -17.51 10.97 -14.33
N LEU A 159 -17.42 12.29 -14.45
CA LEU A 159 -18.33 13.20 -15.16
C LEU A 159 -17.63 13.74 -16.41
N VAL A 160 -17.77 13.05 -17.55
CA VAL A 160 -16.95 13.35 -18.74
C VAL A 160 -17.67 13.43 -20.07
N CYS A 161 -18.90 12.92 -20.13
CA CYS A 161 -19.64 12.86 -21.37
C CYS A 161 -21.04 13.46 -21.24
N CYS A 162 -21.56 13.90 -22.38
CA CYS A 162 -22.97 14.22 -22.53
C CYS A 162 -23.80 12.93 -22.62
N SER A 163 -25.13 13.07 -22.50
CA SER A 163 -26.08 11.96 -22.59
C SER A 163 -25.99 11.18 -23.90
N ILE A 164 -25.67 11.85 -25.01
CA ILE A 164 -25.58 11.22 -26.34
C ILE A 164 -24.31 10.39 -26.48
N CYS A 165 -23.15 10.98 -26.19
CA CYS A 165 -21.87 10.27 -26.29
C CYS A 165 -21.78 9.10 -25.32
N THR A 166 -22.49 9.14 -24.19
CA THR A 166 -22.54 8.02 -23.24
C THR A 166 -23.15 6.76 -23.85
N SER A 167 -24.17 6.89 -24.73
CA SER A 167 -24.94 5.75 -25.25
C SER A 167 -24.13 4.72 -26.03
N VAL A 168 -22.95 5.10 -26.53
CA VAL A 168 -22.06 4.25 -27.33
C VAL A 168 -20.82 3.79 -26.55
N LEU A 169 -20.74 4.08 -25.25
CA LEU A 169 -19.58 3.77 -24.42
C LEU A 169 -19.87 2.62 -23.45
N ALA A 170 -19.08 1.56 -23.55
CA ALA A 170 -19.06 0.48 -22.55
C ALA A 170 -18.11 0.77 -21.38
N ASN A 171 -17.13 1.65 -21.58
CA ASN A 171 -16.08 1.98 -20.60
C ASN A 171 -15.91 3.49 -20.46
N CYS A 172 -15.55 3.94 -19.25
CA CYS A 172 -15.25 5.33 -18.98
C CYS A 172 -14.00 5.78 -19.76
N PRO A 173 -14.03 6.89 -20.53
CA PRO A 173 -12.88 7.33 -21.32
C PRO A 173 -11.74 7.91 -20.47
N LEU A 174 -11.97 8.25 -19.20
CA LEU A 174 -10.90 8.71 -18.30
C LEU A 174 -10.12 7.56 -17.66
N CYS A 175 -10.83 6.60 -17.07
CA CYS A 175 -10.23 5.56 -16.22
C CYS A 175 -10.37 4.14 -16.78
N ARG A 176 -11.04 3.98 -17.93
CA ARG A 176 -11.31 2.71 -18.63
C ARG A 176 -12.17 1.70 -17.85
N GLN A 177 -12.68 2.08 -16.68
CA GLN A 177 -13.59 1.25 -15.90
C GLN A 177 -14.88 0.94 -16.67
N VAL A 178 -15.34 -0.31 -16.59
CA VAL A 178 -16.61 -0.75 -17.18
C VAL A 178 -17.76 0.06 -16.56
N ILE A 179 -18.63 0.60 -17.40
CA ILE A 179 -19.79 1.37 -16.98
C ILE A 179 -20.91 0.39 -16.64
N SER A 180 -21.23 0.25 -15.35
CA SER A 180 -22.30 -0.62 -14.88
C SER A 180 -23.66 0.08 -14.88
N TYR A 181 -23.65 1.37 -14.54
CA TYR A 181 -24.84 2.20 -14.45
C TYR A 181 -24.46 3.67 -14.70
N THR A 182 -25.42 4.46 -15.18
CA THR A 182 -25.25 5.89 -15.46
C THR A 182 -26.38 6.68 -14.82
N ALA A 183 -26.08 7.84 -14.24
CA ALA A 183 -27.10 8.77 -13.77
C ALA A 183 -26.95 10.14 -14.44
N LYS A 184 -28.08 10.80 -14.75
CA LYS A 184 -28.06 12.17 -15.23
C LYS A 184 -27.80 13.13 -14.06
N VAL A 185 -26.93 14.12 -14.27
CA VAL A 185 -26.62 15.18 -13.31
C VAL A 185 -26.95 16.55 -13.92
N PHE A 186 -27.22 17.51 -13.04
CA PHE A 186 -27.42 18.91 -13.41
C PHE A 186 -26.24 19.71 -12.87
N LEU A 187 -25.37 20.16 -13.77
CA LEU A 187 -24.23 21.01 -13.45
C LEU A 187 -24.65 22.49 -13.58
N PRO A 188 -24.14 23.37 -12.68
CA PRO A 188 -24.48 24.79 -12.67
C PRO A 188 -24.00 25.54 -13.92
#